data_AF-A0A939Z941-F1
#
_entry.id   AF-A0A939Z941-F1
#
_cell.length_a   1.000
_cell.length_b   1.000
_cell.length_c   1.000
_cell.angle_alpha   90.00
_cell.angle_beta   90.00
_cell.angle_gamma   90.00
#
_symmetry.space_group_name_H-M   'P 1'
#
loop_
_entity.id
_entity.type
_entity.pdbx_description
1 polymer ?
#
loop_
_entity_poly.entity_id
_entity_poly.type
_entity_poly.pdbx_seq_one_letter_code
_entity_poly.pdbx_strand_id
1 'polypeptide(L)' 'MIVLSKQMSINEIIQADGKEYFAEDQMIKAVADVDQGVLAVNASLHADLEELLLNQGSRQESLYGFNIYYDD' A
#
# COMPACT_ATOMS: atom_id res chain seq x y z
N MET A 1 6.39 -5.83 -0.86
CA MET A 1 4.96 -5.68 -1.18
C MET A 1 4.10 -6.51 -0.25
N ILE A 2 3.09 -5.88 0.35
CA ILE A 2 2.18 -6.50 1.32
C ILE A 2 0.75 -6.04 1.00
N VAL A 3 -0.23 -6.94 1.13
CA VAL A 3 -1.67 -6.62 1.05
C VAL A 3 -2.28 -6.66 2.44
N LEU A 4 -2.89 -5.56 2.84
CA LEU A 4 -3.57 -5.38 4.12
C LEU A 4 -5.07 -5.56 3.91
N SER A 5 -5.63 -6.58 4.56
CA SER A 5 -7.08 -6.88 4.55
C SER A 5 -7.75 -6.58 5.91
N LYS A 6 -6.99 -6.01 6.84
CA LYS A 6 -7.46 -5.57 8.15
C LYS A 6 -6.92 -4.18 8.44
N GLN A 7 -7.59 -3.48 9.34
CA GLN A 7 -7.12 -2.19 9.82
C GLN A 7 -5.80 -2.35 10.57
N MET A 8 -4.85 -1.46 10.25
CA MET A 8 -3.54 -1.35 10.90
C MET A 8 -3.19 0.13 11.06
N SER A 9 -2.44 0.47 12.10
CA SER A 9 -1.85 1.78 12.28
C SER A 9 -0.65 1.98 11.35
N ILE A 10 -0.34 3.23 11.02
CA ILE A 10 0.82 3.58 10.19
C ILE A 10 2.12 3.05 10.81
N ASN A 11 2.26 3.14 12.14
CA ASN A 11 3.43 2.60 12.86
C ASN A 11 3.58 1.08 12.70
N GLU A 12 2.49 0.32 12.72
CA GLU A 12 2.55 -1.13 12.47
C GLU A 12 2.96 -1.44 11.03
N ILE A 13 2.52 -0.63 10.05
CA ILE A 13 2.90 -0.78 8.64
C ILE A 13 4.41 -0.49 8.46
N ILE A 14 4.91 0.58 9.07
CA ILE A 14 6.34 0.94 9.05
C ILE A 14 7.20 -0.15 9.68
N GLN A 15 6.76 -0.71 10.82
CA GLN A 15 7.48 -1.79 11.50
C GLN A 15 7.48 -3.09 10.68
N ALA A 16 6.39 -3.40 9.98
CA ALA A 16 6.28 -4.60 9.14
C ALA A 16 7.21 -4.56 7.91
N ASP A 17 7.61 -3.36 7.47
CA ASP A 17 8.48 -3.14 6.31
C ASP A 17 9.97 -3.27 6.60
N GLY A 18 10.38 -3.16 7.87
CA GLY A 18 11.80 -3.11 8.21
C GLY A 18 12.51 -1.82 7.76
N LYS A 19 11.75 -0.77 7.38
CA LYS A 19 12.20 0.58 6.98
C LYS A 19 12.78 0.75 5.57
N GLU A 20 12.72 -0.25 4.68
CA GLU A 20 13.34 -0.12 3.35
C GLU A 20 12.60 0.82 2.39
N TYR A 21 11.26 0.86 2.41
CA TYR A 21 10.48 1.64 1.45
C TYR A 21 9.72 2.80 2.08
N PHE A 22 9.63 2.84 3.40
CA PHE A 22 8.82 3.83 4.11
C PHE A 22 9.63 4.90 4.84
N ALA A 23 10.88 4.62 5.25
CA ALA A 23 11.55 5.47 6.23
C ALA A 23 12.24 6.74 5.68
N GLU A 24 12.54 6.81 4.38
CA GLU A 24 13.34 7.93 3.86
C GLU A 24 12.52 9.20 3.59
N ASP A 25 11.27 9.07 3.13
CA ASP A 25 10.46 10.19 2.64
C ASP A 25 9.25 10.55 3.53
N GLN A 26 9.11 9.95 4.72
CA GLN A 26 7.92 10.08 5.58
C GLN A 26 6.60 9.89 4.80
N MET A 27 6.65 8.98 3.83
CA MET A 27 5.63 8.80 2.82
C MET A 27 5.55 7.33 2.42
N ILE A 28 4.34 6.80 2.39
CA ILE A 28 4.04 5.44 1.93
C ILE A 28 3.29 5.53 0.62
N LYS A 29 3.79 4.85 -0.42
CA LYS A 29 2.99 4.59 -1.62
C LYS A 29 2.02 3.46 -1.33
N ALA A 30 0.75 3.71 -1.63
CA ALA A 30 -0.32 2.76 -1.43
C ALA A 30 -1.23 2.68 -2.66
N VAL A 31 -1.89 1.53 -2.83
CA VAL A 31 -2.98 1.34 -3.79
C VAL A 31 -4.11 0.62 -3.07
N ALA A 32 -5.31 1.20 -3.07
CA ALA A 32 -6.50 0.56 -2.51
C ALA A 32 -7.34 -0.07 -3.61
N ASP A 33 -7.88 -1.25 -3.35
CA ASP A 33 -9.07 -1.75 -4.04
C ASP A 33 -10.30 -1.36 -3.21
N VAL A 34 -11.08 -0.41 -3.73
CA VAL A 34 -12.24 0.14 -3.01
C VAL A 34 -13.43 -0.81 -2.97
N ASP A 35 -13.50 -1.81 -3.87
CA ASP A 35 -14.58 -2.79 -3.88
C ASP A 35 -14.29 -3.93 -2.91
N GLN A 36 -13.03 -4.33 -2.78
CA GLN A 36 -12.60 -5.42 -1.89
C GLN A 36 -12.20 -4.93 -0.49
N GLY A 37 -11.96 -3.64 -0.31
CA GLY A 37 -11.56 -3.07 0.98
C GLY A 37 -10.15 -3.50 1.40
N VAL A 38 -9.25 -3.68 0.45
CA VAL A 38 -7.84 -4.06 0.70
C VAL A 38 -6.88 -2.96 0.28
N LEU A 39 -5.71 -2.93 0.90
CA LEU A 39 -4.66 -1.94 0.64
C LEU A 39 -3.33 -2.63 0.35
N ALA A 40 -2.76 -2.39 -0.82
CA ALA A 40 -1.40 -2.79 -1.15
C ALA A 40 -0.41 -1.66 -0.81
N VAL A 41 0.71 -2.01 -0.17
CA VAL A 41 1.81 -1.11 0.21
C VAL A 41 3.17 -1.81 0.03
N ASN A 42 4.26 -1.11 0.31
CA ASN A 42 5.64 -1.64 0.32
C ASN A 42 6.12 -1.96 -1.11
N ALA A 43 6.19 -0.92 -1.94
CA ALA A 43 6.83 -0.95 -3.25
C ALA A 43 7.34 0.44 -3.64
N SER A 44 8.26 0.47 -4.60
CA SER A 44 8.83 1.70 -5.14
C SER A 44 7.83 2.51 -5.98
N LEU A 45 6.92 1.86 -6.71
CA LEU A 45 5.94 2.51 -7.60
C LEU A 45 4.51 2.04 -7.29
N HIS A 46 3.52 2.90 -7.58
CA HIS A 46 2.11 2.48 -7.53
C HIS A 46 1.81 1.37 -8.55
N ALA A 47 2.51 1.36 -9.68
CA ALA A 47 2.34 0.34 -10.71
C ALA A 47 2.64 -1.08 -10.19
N ASP A 48 3.65 -1.25 -9.33
CA ASP A 48 3.99 -2.55 -8.73
C ASP A 48 2.86 -3.04 -7.81
N LEU A 49 2.23 -2.11 -7.08
CA LEU A 49 1.12 -2.39 -6.17
C LEU A 49 -0.19 -2.65 -6.92
N GLU A 50 -0.45 -1.91 -8.00
CA GLU A 50 -1.56 -2.16 -8.91
C GLU A 50 -1.44 -3.54 -9.54
N GLU A 51 -0.27 -3.90 -10.08
CA GLU A 51 -0.02 -5.22 -10.65
C GLU A 51 -0.27 -6.34 -9.63
N LEU A 52 0.16 -6.15 -8.38
CA LEU A 52 -0.10 -7.12 -7.31
C LEU A 52 -1.61 -7.34 -7.08
N LEU A 53 -2.40 -6.27 -7.00
CA LEU A 53 -3.84 -6.37 -6.77
C LEU A 53 -4.58 -6.95 -7.98
N LEU A 54 -4.21 -6.55 -9.20
CA LEU A 54 -4.74 -7.13 -10.43
C LEU A 54 -4.49 -8.64 -10.50
N ASN A 55 -3.29 -9.08 -10.18
CA ASN A 55 -2.93 -10.51 -10.12
C ASN A 55 -3.71 -11.28 -9.04
N GLN A 56 -4.27 -10.59 -8.05
CA GLN A 56 -5.14 -11.15 -7.01
C GLN A 56 -6.64 -11.04 -7.32
N GLY A 57 -7.00 -10.57 -8.51
CA GLY A 57 -8.38 -10.53 -8.99
C GLY A 57 -9.09 -9.20 -8.80
N SER A 58 -8.38 -8.14 -8.39
CA SER A 58 -8.91 -6.78 -8.45
C SER A 58 -9.19 -6.34 -9.87
N ARG A 59 -10.13 -5.40 -10.03
CA ARG A 59 -10.44 -4.76 -11.31
C ARG A 59 -9.74 -3.42 -11.39
N GLN A 60 -9.21 -3.06 -12.55
CA GLN A 60 -8.47 -1.80 -12.72
C GLN A 60 -9.30 -0.59 -12.32
N GLU A 61 -10.60 -0.57 -12.63
CA GLU A 61 -11.52 0.51 -12.28
C GLU A 61 -11.75 0.70 -10.77
N SER A 62 -11.40 -0.32 -9.98
CA SER A 62 -11.53 -0.33 -8.52
C SER A 62 -10.23 0.09 -7.82
N LEU A 63 -9.12 0.26 -8.56
CA LEU A 63 -7.81 0.56 -7.99
C LEU A 63 -7.53 2.06 -7.94
N TYR A 64 -7.09 2.52 -6.77
CA TYR A 64 -6.74 3.93 -6.54
C TYR A 64 -5.36 4.02 -5.87
N GLY A 65 -4.38 4.55 -6.60
CA GLY A 65 -3.05 4.86 -6.09
C GLY A 65 -3.00 6.21 -5.37
N PHE A 66 -2.37 6.26 -4.20
CA PHE A 66 -2.19 7.47 -3.41
C PHE A 66 -0.97 7.39 -2.49
N ASN A 67 -0.50 8.55 -2.05
CA ASN A 67 0.56 8.67 -1.04
C ASN A 67 -0.05 8.91 0.34
N ILE A 68 0.45 8.20 1.35
CA ILE A 68 0.15 8.46 2.76
C ILE A 68 1.36 9.18 3.34
N TYR A 69 1.20 10.46 3.64
CA TYR A 69 2.16 11.21 4.41
C TYR A 69 1.89 11.01 5.90
N TYR A 70 2.95 10.84 6.67
CA TYR A 70 2.83 10.66 8.11
C TYR A 70 3.91 11.46 8.83
N ASP A 71 3.55 11.97 9.99
CA ASP A 71 4.49 12.58 10.91
C ASP A 71 4.93 11.53 11.94
N ASP A 72 6.13 11.71 12.50
CA ASP A 72 6.62 10.93 13.64
C ASP A 72 5.77 11.15 14.91
#